data_AF-A0A5P8I0T7-F1
#
_entry.id   AF-A0A5P8I0T7-F1
#
_cell.length_a   1.000
_cell.length_b   1.000
_cell.length_c   1.000
_cell.angle_alpha   90.00
_cell.angle_beta   90.00
_cell.angle_gamma   90.00
#
_symmetry.space_group_name_H-M   'P 1'
#
loop_
_entity.id
_entity.type
_entity.pdbx_description
1 polymer ?
#
loop_
_entity_poly.entity_id
_entity_poly.type
_entity_poly.pdbx_seq_one_letter_code
_entity_poly.pdbx_strand_id
1 'polypeptide(L)'
;MKILESALWILTALAVPRIAVQNSGTAELCKMNSDGCSVPFSWIRCKEHFRTACDKHDNCYVCGAHFNLTRKDCDDALHRDMTALCAQGTDDKGYCPEKQKRREASSMSITTPLRQLRLLEKRMLLNSLSARDLRQPQKPFLTCAQWVSIYFNVIRAFGQKFFKTTANATYCPQFKACVPEVSSTA
;
A
#
# COMPACT_ATOMS: atom_id res chain seq x y z
N MET A 1 -35.69 17.57 50.52
CA MET A 1 -35.80 16.87 49.21
C MET A 1 -34.44 16.96 48.53
N LYS A 2 -33.74 15.83 48.42
CA LYS A 2 -32.40 15.73 47.81
C LYS A 2 -32.60 15.55 46.30
N ILE A 3 -32.28 16.56 45.52
CA ILE A 3 -32.39 16.52 44.06
C ILE A 3 -31.01 16.15 43.51
N LEU A 4 -30.89 14.86 43.16
CA LEU A 4 -30.11 14.29 42.06
C LEU A 4 -28.65 14.76 41.87
N GLU A 5 -27.75 14.05 42.54
CA GLU A 5 -26.46 13.66 41.98
C GLU A 5 -26.70 12.69 40.82
N SER A 6 -26.39 13.06 39.58
CA SER A 6 -26.14 12.13 38.45
C SER A 6 -25.81 12.92 37.18
N ALA A 7 -24.53 13.20 36.96
CA ALA A 7 -24.00 13.48 35.63
C ALA A 7 -22.49 13.26 35.61
N LEU A 8 -22.08 12.04 35.95
CA LEU A 8 -20.73 11.56 35.74
C LEU A 8 -20.72 10.71 34.45
N TRP A 9 -19.70 10.93 33.63
CA TRP A 9 -19.28 10.16 32.45
C TRP A 9 -20.02 10.41 31.12
N ILE A 10 -19.63 11.47 30.42
CA ILE A 10 -19.47 11.38 28.96
C ILE A 10 -17.97 11.45 28.67
N LEU A 11 -17.26 10.35 28.97
CA LEU A 11 -16.02 10.04 28.25
C LEU A 11 -16.44 9.52 26.88
N THR A 12 -16.69 10.43 25.94
CA THR A 12 -16.64 10.09 24.52
C THR A 12 -15.21 9.67 24.21
N ALA A 13 -14.98 8.36 24.27
CA ALA A 13 -13.88 7.71 23.59
C ALA A 13 -14.03 8.00 22.09
N LEU A 14 -13.45 9.12 21.64
CA LEU A 14 -13.14 9.32 20.24
C LEU A 14 -12.13 8.25 19.89
N ALA A 15 -12.63 7.10 19.40
CA ALA A 15 -11.85 6.17 18.63
C ALA A 15 -11.41 6.91 17.35
N VAL A 16 -10.33 7.68 17.46
CA VAL A 16 -9.68 8.29 16.31
C VAL A 16 -9.24 7.12 15.44
N PRO A 17 -9.77 7.00 14.21
CA PRO A 17 -9.22 6.05 13.26
C PRO A 17 -7.75 6.43 13.10
N ARG A 18 -6.83 5.50 13.44
CA ARG A 18 -5.41 5.70 13.15
C ARG A 18 -5.22 5.64 11.64
N ILE A 19 -5.53 6.74 10.97
CA ILE A 19 -5.00 6.99 9.64
C ILE A 19 -3.52 7.32 9.90
N ALA A 20 -2.67 6.31 9.81
CA ALA A 20 -1.24 6.53 9.72
C ALA A 20 -0.98 7.26 8.39
N VAL A 21 -1.13 8.59 8.41
CA VAL A 21 -0.61 9.45 7.36
C VAL A 21 0.89 9.24 7.39
N GLN A 22 1.41 8.48 6.44
CA GLN A 22 2.85 8.46 6.20
C GLN A 22 3.23 9.86 5.71
N ASN A 23 3.84 10.64 6.59
CA ASN A 23 4.43 11.91 6.21
C ASN A 23 5.51 11.64 5.14
N SER A 24 5.67 12.54 4.17
CA SER A 24 6.63 12.39 3.07
C SER A 24 8.05 12.08 3.56
N GLY A 25 8.46 12.67 4.70
CA GLY A 25 9.75 12.38 5.33
C GLY A 25 9.92 10.92 5.77
N THR A 26 8.87 10.27 6.27
CA THR A 26 8.91 8.84 6.61
C THR A 26 8.98 7.98 5.34
N ALA A 27 8.28 8.36 4.28
CA ALA A 27 8.34 7.62 3.01
C ALA A 27 9.73 7.67 2.38
N GLU A 28 10.40 8.84 2.37
CA GLU A 28 11.77 8.94 1.87
C GLU A 28 12.78 8.20 2.75
N LEU A 29 12.62 8.25 4.08
CA LEU A 29 13.45 7.48 5.01
C LEU A 29 13.39 5.97 4.71
N CYS A 30 12.19 5.42 4.49
CA CYS A 30 12.05 3.99 4.22
C CYS A 30 12.66 3.57 2.87
N LYS A 31 12.94 4.50 1.95
CA LYS A 31 13.62 4.16 0.70
C LYS A 31 15.12 3.92 0.87
N MET A 32 15.76 4.40 1.95
CA MET A 32 17.23 4.34 2.08
C MET A 32 17.80 2.92 2.15
N ASN A 33 17.08 1.99 2.79
CA ASN A 33 17.47 0.57 2.86
C ASN A 33 16.72 -0.32 1.86
N SER A 34 15.99 0.28 0.92
CA SER A 34 15.04 -0.44 0.07
C SER A 34 15.54 -0.53 -1.36
N ASP A 35 15.54 -1.74 -1.92
CA ASP A 35 15.53 -1.92 -3.37
C ASP A 35 14.09 -1.98 -3.92
N GLY A 36 13.13 -2.15 -3.02
CA GLY A 36 11.69 -2.13 -3.22
C GLY A 36 11.16 -3.48 -3.64
N CYS A 37 10.28 -3.50 -4.63
CA CYS A 37 9.66 -4.75 -5.08
C CYS A 37 10.56 -5.53 -6.06
N SER A 38 11.86 -5.63 -5.76
CA SER A 38 12.80 -6.41 -6.54
C SER A 38 12.48 -7.89 -6.38
N VAL A 39 12.17 -8.53 -7.50
CA VAL A 39 11.76 -9.93 -7.54
C VAL A 39 12.55 -10.64 -8.63
N PRO A 40 12.89 -11.93 -8.44
CA PRO A 40 13.75 -12.67 -9.35
C PRO A 40 13.14 -12.87 -10.74
N PHE A 41 11.84 -12.62 -10.91
CA PHE A 41 11.13 -12.87 -12.15
C PHE A 41 10.54 -11.59 -12.75
N SER A 42 10.84 -11.33 -14.03
CA SER A 42 10.39 -10.14 -14.75
C SER A 42 8.89 -10.10 -15.07
N TRP A 43 8.20 -11.24 -15.01
CA TRP A 43 6.76 -11.34 -15.28
C TRP A 43 5.89 -10.86 -14.12
N ILE A 44 6.46 -10.66 -12.93
CA ILE A 44 5.73 -10.19 -11.75
C ILE A 44 5.36 -8.71 -11.91
N ARG A 45 4.07 -8.40 -11.78
CA ARG A 45 3.48 -7.06 -11.96
C ARG A 45 3.22 -6.37 -10.62
N CYS A 46 2.52 -5.24 -10.64
CA CYS A 46 2.10 -4.48 -9.44
C CYS A 46 3.24 -3.90 -8.58
N LYS A 47 4.48 -3.84 -9.09
CA LYS A 47 5.65 -3.33 -8.34
C LYS A 47 5.42 -1.94 -7.77
N GLU A 48 4.93 -1.02 -8.59
CA GLU A 48 4.66 0.36 -8.15
C GLU A 48 3.53 0.43 -7.13
N HIS A 49 2.48 -0.37 -7.29
CA HIS A 49 1.36 -0.40 -6.37
C HIS A 49 1.76 -0.89 -4.99
N PHE A 50 2.67 -1.88 -4.91
CA PHE A 50 3.15 -2.43 -3.65
C PHE A 50 4.44 -1.78 -3.13
N ARG A 51 4.95 -0.74 -3.80
CA ARG A 51 6.26 -0.16 -3.51
C ARG A 51 6.43 0.20 -2.03
N THR A 52 5.43 0.86 -1.44
CA THR A 52 5.48 1.29 -0.04
C THR A 52 5.50 0.12 0.95
N ALA A 53 4.86 -1.01 0.62
CA ALA A 53 4.92 -2.21 1.44
C ALA A 53 6.28 -2.91 1.32
N CYS A 54 6.83 -2.97 0.10
CA CYS A 54 8.17 -3.50 -0.14
C CYS A 54 9.25 -2.66 0.57
N ASP A 55 9.16 -1.33 0.52
CA ASP A 55 10.12 -0.45 1.20
C ASP A 55 10.17 -0.72 2.72
N LYS A 56 9.02 -0.96 3.37
CA LYS A 56 8.99 -1.35 4.78
C LYS A 56 9.57 -2.74 5.04
N HIS A 57 9.28 -3.70 4.15
CA HIS A 57 9.78 -5.08 4.28
C HIS A 57 11.30 -5.13 4.19
N ASP A 58 11.90 -4.38 3.27
CA ASP A 58 13.37 -4.28 3.14
C ASP A 58 14.00 -3.70 4.42
N ASN A 59 13.40 -2.65 4.99
CA ASN A 59 13.84 -2.13 6.28
C ASN A 59 13.69 -3.16 7.41
N CYS A 60 12.62 -3.96 7.39
CA CYS A 60 12.44 -5.06 8.34
C CYS A 60 13.49 -6.16 8.16
N TYR A 61 13.88 -6.45 6.93
CA TYR A 61 14.95 -7.40 6.65
C TYR A 61 16.32 -6.92 7.14
N VAL A 62 16.58 -5.61 7.06
CA VAL A 62 17.85 -5.03 7.51
C VAL A 62 17.88 -4.82 9.03
N CYS A 63 16.78 -4.32 9.60
CA CYS A 63 16.74 -3.82 10.98
C CYS A 63 15.78 -4.56 11.90
N GLY A 64 14.98 -5.50 11.42
CA GLY A 64 13.96 -6.19 12.22
C GLY A 64 14.53 -6.89 13.45
N ALA A 65 15.70 -7.52 13.34
CA ALA A 65 16.36 -8.17 14.46
C ALA A 65 16.68 -7.20 15.63
N HIS A 66 16.94 -5.91 15.35
CA HIS A 66 17.14 -4.90 16.39
C HIS A 66 15.85 -4.64 17.20
N PHE A 67 14.70 -4.81 16.57
CA PHE A 67 13.39 -4.63 17.17
C PHE A 67 12.74 -5.96 17.59
N ASN A 68 13.53 -7.03 17.73
CA ASN A 68 13.06 -8.38 18.06
C ASN A 68 12.05 -8.95 17.05
N LEU A 69 12.13 -8.54 15.79
CA LEU A 69 11.32 -9.08 14.70
C LEU A 69 12.03 -10.25 14.04
N THR A 70 11.29 -11.32 13.81
CA THR A 70 11.73 -12.45 12.99
C THR A 70 11.48 -12.17 11.51
N ARG A 71 12.13 -12.94 10.63
CA ARG A 71 11.81 -12.95 9.19
C ARG A 71 10.32 -13.17 8.95
N LYS A 72 9.70 -14.06 9.71
CA LYS A 72 8.27 -14.38 9.59
C LYS A 72 7.42 -13.15 9.89
N ASP A 73 7.77 -12.37 10.91
CA ASP A 73 7.05 -11.13 11.24
C ASP A 73 7.14 -10.11 10.10
N CYS A 74 8.32 -10.00 9.48
CA CYS A 74 8.51 -9.15 8.30
C CYS A 74 7.67 -9.62 7.10
N ASP A 75 7.73 -10.92 6.77
CA ASP A 75 7.00 -11.49 5.63
C ASP A 75 5.47 -11.39 5.82
N ASP A 76 4.98 -11.69 7.02
CA ASP A 76 3.56 -11.60 7.36
C ASP A 76 3.08 -10.14 7.33
N ALA A 77 3.91 -9.21 7.79
CA ALA A 77 3.64 -7.79 7.70
C ALA A 77 3.57 -7.31 6.25
N LEU A 78 4.48 -7.77 5.38
CA LEU A 78 4.43 -7.46 3.95
C LEU A 78 3.11 -7.94 3.33
N HIS A 79 2.70 -9.18 3.60
CA HIS A 79 1.45 -9.72 3.10
C HIS A 79 0.25 -8.85 3.53
N ARG A 80 0.19 -8.48 4.81
CA ARG A 80 -0.86 -7.61 5.35
C ARG A 80 -0.85 -6.22 4.70
N ASP A 81 0.30 -5.59 4.60
CA ASP A 81 0.43 -4.23 4.05
C ASP A 81 0.08 -4.20 2.55
N MET A 82 0.52 -5.19 1.77
CA MET A 82 0.09 -5.35 0.37
C MET A 82 -1.41 -5.60 0.24
N THR A 83 -1.99 -6.43 1.12
CA THR A 83 -3.44 -6.67 1.15
C THR A 83 -4.21 -5.37 1.44
N ALA A 84 -3.71 -4.54 2.37
CA ALA A 84 -4.31 -3.25 2.68
C ALA A 84 -4.24 -2.28 1.48
N LEU A 85 -3.14 -2.30 0.71
CA LEU A 85 -3.04 -1.51 -0.52
C LEU A 85 -4.07 -1.93 -1.57
N CYS A 86 -4.35 -3.23 -1.70
CA CYS A 86 -5.43 -3.72 -2.56
C CYS A 86 -6.81 -3.20 -2.14
N ALA A 87 -7.05 -3.00 -0.83
CA ALA A 87 -8.32 -2.49 -0.32
C ALA A 87 -8.50 -0.97 -0.51
N GLN A 88 -7.41 -0.21 -0.69
CA GLN A 88 -7.43 1.26 -0.75
C GLN A 88 -7.65 1.85 -2.15
N GLY A 89 -7.71 1.03 -3.20
CA GLY A 89 -7.93 1.53 -4.55
C GLY A 89 -7.30 0.62 -5.59
N THR A 90 -7.99 -0.48 -5.87
CA THR A 90 -7.94 -1.07 -7.20
C THR A 90 -8.86 -0.26 -8.11
N ASP A 91 -8.69 -0.34 -9.43
CA ASP A 91 -9.74 0.12 -10.33
C ASP A 91 -11.05 -0.67 -10.06
N ASP A 92 -12.19 -0.27 -10.62
CA ASP A 92 -13.50 -0.94 -10.41
C ASP A 92 -13.50 -2.45 -10.73
N LYS A 93 -12.38 -3.00 -11.22
CA LYS A 93 -12.17 -4.38 -11.60
C LYS A 93 -11.14 -5.12 -10.73
N GLY A 94 -10.61 -4.53 -9.66
CA GLY A 94 -9.70 -5.22 -8.74
C GLY A 94 -8.24 -5.28 -9.19
N TYR A 95 -7.83 -4.46 -10.17
CA TYR A 95 -6.47 -4.46 -10.71
C TYR A 95 -5.56 -3.45 -10.02
N CYS A 96 -4.26 -3.78 -9.96
CA CYS A 96 -3.24 -2.85 -9.49
C CYS A 96 -3.08 -1.71 -10.52
N PRO A 97 -3.29 -0.44 -10.15
CA PRO A 97 -3.01 0.66 -11.06
C PRO A 97 -1.49 0.75 -11.30
N GLU A 98 -1.01 0.42 -12.51
CA GLU A 98 0.40 0.61 -12.91
C GLU A 98 0.84 2.09 -12.82
N LYS A 99 -0.11 3.03 -12.70
CA LYS A 99 0.15 4.46 -12.48
C LYS A 99 -0.78 4.99 -11.40
N GLN A 100 -0.33 4.95 -10.15
CA GLN A 100 -0.98 5.67 -9.06
C GLN A 100 -0.75 7.18 -9.29
N LYS A 101 -1.54 7.81 -10.16
CA LYS A 101 -1.71 9.26 -10.13
C LYS A 101 -2.47 9.51 -8.83
N ARG A 102 -1.70 9.75 -7.76
CA ARG A 102 -2.19 10.16 -6.44
C ARG A 102 -3.33 11.14 -6.70
N ARG A 103 -4.57 10.77 -6.36
CA ARG A 103 -5.62 11.76 -6.19
C ARG A 103 -5.18 12.55 -4.96
N GLU A 104 -4.29 13.50 -5.17
CA GLU A 104 -4.08 14.56 -4.21
C GLU A 104 -5.44 15.21 -4.02
N ALA A 105 -5.89 15.20 -2.77
CA ALA A 105 -6.98 16.02 -2.31
C ALA A 105 -6.56 17.48 -2.53
N SER A 106 -6.80 18.00 -3.73
CA SER A 106 -6.68 19.41 -4.03
C SER A 106 -7.74 19.82 -5.04
N SER A 107 -8.67 20.63 -4.53
CA SER A 107 -9.69 21.41 -5.24
C SER A 107 -10.89 20.66 -5.84
N MET A 108 -11.93 20.51 -5.02
CA MET A 108 -13.23 21.02 -5.47
C MET A 108 -13.02 22.48 -5.91
N SER A 109 -13.25 22.78 -7.18
CA SER A 109 -13.75 24.09 -7.55
C SER A 109 -14.67 23.98 -8.76
N ILE A 110 -15.87 24.49 -8.57
CA ILE A 110 -16.99 24.55 -9.49
C ILE A 110 -16.68 25.55 -10.63
N THR A 111 -17.29 25.31 -11.79
CA THR A 111 -17.39 26.13 -13.03
C THR A 111 -16.34 25.95 -14.14
N THR A 112 -16.70 25.23 -15.21
CA THR A 112 -16.53 25.71 -16.61
C THR A 112 -17.37 24.89 -17.61
N PRO A 113 -18.27 25.51 -18.42
CA PRO A 113 -19.10 24.81 -19.44
C PRO A 113 -18.28 24.19 -20.58
N LEU A 114 -17.07 24.68 -20.83
CA LEU A 114 -16.19 24.23 -21.92
C LEU A 114 -15.71 22.79 -21.77
N ARG A 115 -15.67 22.25 -20.54
CA ARG A 115 -15.24 20.87 -20.29
C ARG A 115 -16.32 19.85 -20.68
N GLN A 116 -17.59 20.22 -20.53
CA GLN A 116 -18.75 19.43 -20.98
C GLN A 116 -18.80 19.35 -22.51
N LEU A 117 -18.55 20.47 -23.21
CA LEU A 117 -18.52 20.51 -24.67
C LEU A 117 -17.39 19.65 -25.27
N ARG A 118 -16.17 19.72 -24.71
CA ARG A 118 -15.06 18.84 -25.15
C ARG A 118 -15.30 17.35 -24.88
N LEU A 119 -16.07 17.03 -23.83
CA LEU A 119 -16.46 15.64 -23.53
C LEU A 119 -17.53 15.13 -24.50
N LEU A 120 -18.46 16.00 -24.91
CA LEU A 120 -19.49 15.69 -25.90
C LEU A 120 -18.88 15.48 -27.31
N GLU A 121 -17.95 16.35 -27.70
CA GLU A 121 -17.20 16.26 -28.96
C GLU A 121 -16.39 14.96 -29.05
N LYS A 122 -15.71 14.57 -27.96
CA LYS A 122 -15.01 13.28 -27.88
C LYS A 122 -15.95 12.07 -27.93
N ARG A 123 -17.19 12.20 -27.45
CA ARG A 123 -18.20 11.11 -27.53
C ARG A 123 -18.71 10.90 -28.95
N MET A 124 -18.85 11.97 -29.74
CA MET A 124 -19.28 11.86 -31.13
C MET A 124 -18.20 11.22 -32.03
N LEU A 125 -16.92 11.45 -31.75
CA LEU A 125 -15.79 10.81 -32.45
C LEU A 125 -15.61 9.32 -32.09
N LEU A 126 -16.00 8.91 -30.88
CA LEU A 126 -15.85 7.52 -30.43
C LEU A 126 -16.87 6.57 -31.06
N ASN A 127 -18.04 7.08 -31.47
CA ASN A 127 -19.09 6.27 -32.08
C ASN A 127 -18.78 5.89 -33.54
N SER A 128 -17.84 6.56 -34.23
CA SER A 128 -17.49 6.22 -35.61
C SER A 128 -16.32 5.23 -35.76
N LEU A 129 -15.56 4.98 -34.69
CA LEU A 129 -14.42 4.04 -34.68
C LEU A 129 -14.76 2.66 -34.09
N SER A 130 -16.03 2.40 -33.79
CA SER A 130 -16.51 1.09 -33.30
C SER A 130 -16.66 0.06 -34.42
N ALA A 131 -15.61 -0.11 -35.23
CA ALA A 131 -15.49 -1.18 -36.20
C ALA A 131 -14.13 -1.88 -36.01
N ARG A 132 -14.20 -3.04 -35.37
CA ARG A 132 -13.17 -4.09 -35.30
C ARG A 132 -11.92 -3.78 -34.46
N ASP A 133 -11.93 -4.27 -33.22
CA ASP A 133 -10.76 -4.95 -32.68
C ASP A 133 -11.18 -6.25 -31.96
N LEU A 134 -11.58 -7.24 -32.77
CA LEU A 134 -11.73 -8.63 -32.37
C LEU A 134 -10.36 -9.30 -32.54
N ARG A 135 -9.53 -9.27 -31.49
CA ARG A 135 -8.47 -10.25 -31.10
C ARG A 135 -7.35 -9.56 -30.30
N GLN A 136 -7.64 -9.17 -29.06
CA GLN A 136 -6.61 -9.31 -28.03
C GLN A 136 -6.91 -10.58 -27.24
N PRO A 137 -5.96 -11.54 -27.16
CA PRO A 137 -6.09 -12.62 -26.20
C PRO A 137 -6.17 -11.97 -24.82
N GLN A 138 -7.32 -12.09 -24.17
CA GLN A 138 -7.45 -11.67 -22.78
C GLN A 138 -6.51 -12.56 -21.98
N LYS A 139 -5.29 -12.06 -21.72
CA LYS A 139 -4.39 -12.68 -20.75
C LYS A 139 -5.19 -12.82 -19.46
N PRO A 140 -5.14 -13.96 -18.76
CA PRO A 140 -5.80 -14.07 -17.46
C PRO A 140 -5.24 -12.97 -16.56
N PHE A 141 -6.03 -11.91 -16.34
CA PHE A 141 -5.60 -10.79 -15.53
C PHE A 141 -5.76 -11.20 -14.08
N LEU A 142 -4.64 -11.43 -13.41
CA LEU A 142 -4.63 -11.72 -11.98
C LEU A 142 -5.12 -10.50 -11.20
N THR A 143 -5.99 -10.74 -10.23
CA THR A 143 -6.47 -9.75 -9.26
C THR A 143 -5.33 -9.26 -8.37
N CYS A 144 -5.50 -8.11 -7.73
CA CYS A 144 -4.54 -7.58 -6.76
C CYS A 144 -4.20 -8.61 -5.66
N ALA A 145 -5.21 -9.28 -5.10
CA ALA A 145 -5.03 -10.30 -4.06
C ALA A 145 -4.19 -11.50 -4.56
N GLN A 146 -4.41 -11.95 -5.80
CA GLN A 146 -3.58 -13.00 -6.40
C GLN A 146 -2.13 -12.57 -6.55
N TRP A 147 -1.88 -11.29 -6.90
CA TRP A 147 -0.53 -10.75 -6.91
C TRP A 147 0.11 -10.72 -5.52
N VAL A 148 -0.63 -10.33 -4.47
CA VAL A 148 -0.13 -10.40 -3.07
C VAL A 148 0.36 -11.80 -2.74
N SER A 149 -0.44 -12.83 -3.05
CA SER A 149 -0.04 -14.22 -2.83
C SER A 149 1.22 -14.60 -3.60
N ILE A 150 1.37 -14.15 -4.85
CA ILE A 150 2.59 -14.39 -5.64
C ILE A 150 3.81 -13.75 -4.99
N TYR A 151 3.74 -12.46 -4.61
CA TYR A 151 4.85 -11.77 -3.94
C TYR A 151 5.25 -12.49 -2.65
N PHE A 152 4.28 -12.79 -1.80
CA PHE A 152 4.51 -13.45 -0.53
C PHE A 152 5.18 -14.82 -0.69
N ASN A 153 4.70 -15.64 -1.64
CA ASN A 153 5.27 -16.96 -1.89
C ASN A 153 6.70 -16.87 -2.44
N VAL A 154 6.97 -15.94 -3.36
CA VAL A 154 8.31 -15.70 -3.91
C VAL A 154 9.28 -15.25 -2.80
N ILE A 155 8.87 -14.31 -1.96
CA ILE A 155 9.70 -13.79 -0.88
C ILE A 155 9.95 -14.86 0.19
N ARG A 156 8.95 -15.68 0.53
CA ARG A 156 9.17 -16.79 1.47
C ARG A 156 10.17 -17.82 0.94
N ALA A 157 10.12 -18.11 -0.37
CA ALA A 157 10.99 -19.08 -1.01
C ALA A 157 12.43 -18.57 -1.19
N PHE A 158 12.61 -17.31 -1.59
CA PHE A 158 13.92 -16.77 -2.00
C PHE A 158 14.49 -15.70 -1.06
N GLY A 159 13.69 -15.19 -0.13
CA GLY A 159 14.00 -14.06 0.73
C GLY A 159 14.91 -14.37 1.91
N GLN A 160 15.01 -15.64 2.34
CA GLN A 160 15.73 -16.01 3.58
C GLN A 160 17.16 -15.46 3.65
N LYS A 161 17.88 -15.48 2.52
CA LYS A 161 19.27 -15.02 2.41
C LYS A 161 19.46 -13.51 2.60
N PHE A 162 18.39 -12.72 2.52
CA PHE A 162 18.43 -11.26 2.65
C PHE A 162 18.11 -10.77 4.06
N PHE A 163 17.44 -11.58 4.88
CA PHE A 163 17.15 -11.22 6.27
C PHE A 163 18.43 -11.19 7.11
N LYS A 164 18.68 -10.06 7.79
CA LYS A 164 19.80 -9.87 8.71
C LYS A 164 19.41 -10.32 10.10
N THR A 165 19.99 -11.44 10.55
CA THR A 165 19.79 -11.96 11.91
C THR A 165 20.48 -11.12 12.98
N THR A 166 21.45 -10.31 12.60
CA THR A 166 22.09 -9.31 13.45
C THR A 166 21.91 -7.93 12.82
N ALA A 167 21.49 -6.96 13.62
CA ALA A 167 21.21 -5.60 13.17
C ALA A 167 22.06 -4.59 13.94
N ASN A 168 22.49 -3.53 13.26
CA ASN A 168 23.35 -2.51 13.84
C ASN A 168 22.55 -1.61 14.80
N ALA A 169 22.88 -1.68 16.09
CA ALA A 169 22.18 -0.98 17.16
C ALA A 169 22.30 0.56 17.11
N THR A 170 23.30 1.10 16.41
CA THR A 170 23.46 2.54 16.21
C THR A 170 22.72 3.01 14.96
N TYR A 171 22.61 2.16 13.94
CA TYR A 171 21.99 2.49 12.66
C TYR A 171 20.47 2.31 12.66
N CYS A 172 19.98 1.19 13.19
CA CYS A 172 18.57 0.81 13.09
C CYS A 172 17.55 1.64 13.86
N PRO A 173 17.88 2.34 14.98
CA PRO A 173 16.90 3.15 15.71
C PRO A 173 16.16 4.19 14.84
N GLN A 174 16.84 4.79 13.85
CA GLN A 174 16.21 5.80 12.99
C GLN A 174 15.12 5.22 12.08
N PHE A 175 15.14 3.92 11.79
CA PHE A 175 14.17 3.25 10.90
C PHE A 175 12.96 2.68 11.65
N LYS A 176 12.77 3.00 12.94
CA LYS A 176 11.65 2.48 13.73
C LYS A 176 10.26 2.73 13.09
N ALA A 177 10.09 3.82 12.35
CA ALA A 177 8.84 4.12 11.64
C ALA A 177 8.64 3.30 10.35
N CYS A 178 9.69 2.62 9.88
CA CYS A 178 9.70 1.82 8.65
C CYS A 178 9.56 0.31 8.89
N VAL A 179 9.75 -0.15 10.12
CA VAL A 179 9.49 -1.54 10.53
C VAL A 179 8.04 -1.72 10.98
N PRO A 180 7.45 -2.91 10.79
CA PRO A 180 6.09 -3.17 11.21
C PRO A 180 5.96 -3.16 12.74
N GLU A 181 4.87 -2.60 13.23
CA GLU A 181 4.43 -2.81 14.61
C GLU A 181 3.79 -4.19 14.69
N VAL A 182 4.43 -5.13 15.40
CA VAL A 182 3.74 -6.36 15.81
C VAL A 182 3.07 -6.06 17.14
N SER A 183 1.75 -6.20 17.20
CA SER A 183 1.07 -6.21 18.48
C SER A 183 1.54 -7.46 19.23
N SER A 184 2.39 -7.27 20.24
CA SER A 184 2.68 -8.31 21.22
C SER A 184 1.37 -8.61 21.92
N THR A 185 0.64 -9.64 21.49
CA THR A 185 -0.31 -10.32 22.35
C THR A 185 0.51 -11.02 23.43
N ALA A 186 0.72 -10.32 24.54
CA ALA A 186 1.13 -10.89 25.81
C ALA A 186 -0.07 -11.62 26.44
#